data_AF-A0A1F4KDM5-F1
#
_entry.id   AF-A0A1F4KDM5-F1
#
_cell.length_a   1.000
_cell.length_b   1.000
_cell.length_c   1.000
_cell.angle_alpha   90.00
_cell.angle_beta   90.00
_cell.angle_gamma   90.00
#
_symmetry.space_group_name_H-M   'P 1'
#
loop_
_entity.id
_entity.type
_entity.pdbx_description
1 polymer ?
#
loop_
_entity_poly.entity_id
_entity_poly.type
_entity_poly.pdbx_seq_one_letter_code
_entity_poly.pdbx_strand_id
1 'polypeptide(L)'
;MSALQQQAFRLAASELGMASAAWLFVQETAATGTLQEGAAAVAALRDTMGRAWPVLDAVCAGWLAGAREPRMDVNAVLPQISGASRLVLVGYESAWVDALLAVLPAQVRVGLVLAGDPLANWERVLANHGGRVEGLSLENFQAWAGPRSVLLTFVYGAAASQIFVLPTWLRAAGPDVRLQFRSLLGWRILDVPMEIYPRWLVAADAQTLTDMRPME
;
A
#
# COMPACT_ATOMS: atom_id res chain seq x y z
N MET A 1 -5.40 -9.44 25.08
CA MET A 1 -4.55 -8.76 24.08
C MET A 1 -3.61 -7.82 24.81
N SER A 2 -2.29 -7.88 24.59
CA SER A 2 -1.42 -6.87 25.19
C SER A 2 -1.52 -5.59 24.36
N ALA A 3 -1.73 -4.44 24.99
CA ALA A 3 -1.70 -3.14 24.32
C ALA A 3 -0.38 -2.94 23.52
N LEU A 4 0.67 -3.63 23.94
CA LEU A 4 1.97 -3.69 23.29
C LEU A 4 1.91 -4.24 21.86
N GLN A 5 1.16 -5.30 21.59
CA GLN A 5 1.05 -5.87 20.24
C GLN A 5 0.38 -4.89 19.27
N GLN A 6 -0.67 -4.19 19.72
CA GLN A 6 -1.31 -3.15 18.90
C GLN A 6 -0.39 -1.98 18.64
N GLN A 7 0.37 -1.56 19.65
CA GLN A 7 1.34 -0.46 19.51
C GLN A 7 2.48 -0.84 18.56
N ALA A 8 3.01 -2.06 18.67
CA ALA A 8 4.04 -2.58 17.78
C ALA A 8 3.55 -2.62 16.33
N PHE A 9 2.34 -3.14 16.10
CA PHE A 9 1.77 -3.18 14.75
C PHE A 9 1.54 -1.77 14.19
N ARG A 10 0.98 -0.86 14.99
CA ARG A 10 0.75 0.52 14.56
C ARG A 10 2.06 1.22 14.18
N LEU A 11 3.12 1.04 14.97
CA LEU A 11 4.43 1.60 14.66
C LEU A 11 4.97 1.01 13.35
N ALA A 12 4.95 -0.32 13.19
CA ALA A 12 5.39 -0.97 11.97
C ALA A 12 4.57 -0.49 10.74
N ALA A 13 3.24 -0.42 10.85
CA ALA A 13 2.37 0.05 9.77
C ALA A 13 2.62 1.52 9.41
N SER A 14 2.99 2.37 10.37
CA SER A 14 3.32 3.78 10.11
C SER A 14 4.62 3.98 9.34
N GLU A 15 5.54 3.02 9.40
CA GLU A 15 6.84 3.10 8.72
C GLU A 15 6.93 2.25 7.46
N LEU A 16 6.23 1.11 7.43
CA LEU A 16 6.29 0.14 6.33
C LEU A 16 5.08 0.23 5.40
N GLY A 17 3.96 0.82 5.86
CA GLY A 17 2.66 0.61 5.23
C GLY A 17 1.91 -0.58 5.86
N MET A 18 0.59 -0.55 5.74
CA MET A 18 -0.30 -1.49 6.46
C MET A 18 -0.16 -2.91 5.94
N ALA A 19 -0.08 -3.11 4.62
CA ALA A 19 0.03 -4.43 4.02
C ALA A 19 1.43 -5.02 4.26
N SER A 20 2.47 -4.21 4.12
CA SER A 20 3.87 -4.62 4.37
C SER A 20 4.06 -5.03 5.84
N ALA A 21 3.53 -4.24 6.78
CA ALA A 21 3.55 -4.59 8.20
C ALA A 21 2.70 -5.84 8.51
N ALA A 22 1.53 -6.00 7.87
CA ALA A 22 0.69 -7.18 8.05
C ALA A 22 1.39 -8.47 7.61
N TRP A 23 2.04 -8.47 6.45
CA TRP A 23 2.81 -9.62 5.98
C TRP A 23 3.97 -9.96 6.92
N LEU A 24 4.72 -8.95 7.37
CA LEU A 24 5.80 -9.14 8.35
C LEU A 24 5.27 -9.81 9.63
N PHE A 25 4.20 -9.28 10.23
CA PHE A 25 3.64 -9.83 11.46
C PHE A 25 3.13 -11.26 11.28
N VAL A 26 2.48 -11.56 10.15
CA VAL A 26 1.99 -12.91 9.86
C VAL A 26 3.14 -13.88 9.66
N GLN A 27 4.19 -13.49 8.93
CA GLN A 27 5.37 -14.34 8.71
C GLN A 27 6.12 -14.64 10.01
N GLU A 28 6.36 -13.62 10.84
CA GLU A 28 7.00 -13.79 12.16
C GLU A 28 6.15 -14.65 13.10
N THR A 29 4.82 -14.48 13.08
CA THR A 29 3.90 -15.30 13.88
C THR A 29 3.89 -16.76 13.40
N ALA A 30 3.86 -16.97 12.09
CA ALA A 30 3.86 -18.30 11.49
C ALA A 30 5.18 -19.06 11.69
N ALA A 31 6.30 -18.35 11.88
CA ALA A 31 7.60 -18.94 12.16
C ALA A 31 7.71 -19.55 13.58
N THR A 32 6.68 -19.42 14.41
CA THR A 32 6.65 -20.02 15.75
C THR A 32 6.33 -21.53 15.67
N GLY A 33 7.36 -22.36 15.85
CA GLY A 33 7.20 -23.81 15.98
C GLY A 33 6.92 -24.54 14.66
N THR A 34 6.09 -25.57 14.73
CA THR A 34 5.66 -26.37 13.57
C THR A 34 4.65 -25.63 12.71
N LEU A 35 4.41 -26.08 11.48
CA LEU A 35 3.41 -25.47 10.58
C LEU A 35 2.01 -25.39 11.20
N GLN A 36 1.61 -26.41 11.97
CA GLN A 36 0.31 -26.45 12.63
C GLN A 36 0.23 -25.44 13.77
N GLU A 37 1.30 -25.30 14.56
CA GLU A 37 1.40 -24.31 15.63
C GLU A 37 1.43 -22.89 15.05
N GLY A 38 2.18 -22.65 13.98
CA GLY A 38 2.19 -21.38 13.25
C GLY A 38 0.82 -21.02 12.70
N ALA A 39 0.08 -21.97 12.12
CA ALA A 39 -1.29 -21.73 11.66
C ALA A 39 -2.25 -21.39 12.79
N ALA A 40 -2.15 -22.07 13.94
CA ALA A 40 -2.93 -21.74 15.13
C ALA A 40 -2.58 -20.34 15.67
N ALA A 41 -1.30 -19.96 15.64
CA ALA A 41 -0.84 -18.65 16.06
C ALA A 41 -1.33 -17.52 15.12
N VAL A 42 -1.31 -17.73 13.81
CA VAL A 42 -1.86 -16.77 12.82
C VAL A 42 -3.37 -16.62 12.99
N ALA A 43 -4.10 -17.71 13.25
CA ALA A 43 -5.53 -17.64 13.56
C ALA A 43 -5.78 -16.82 14.84
N ALA A 44 -5.00 -17.06 15.91
CA ALA A 44 -5.12 -16.29 17.14
C ALA A 44 -4.78 -14.79 16.94
N LEU A 45 -3.77 -14.48 16.12
CA LEU A 45 -3.43 -13.11 15.73
C LEU A 45 -4.60 -12.43 15.01
N ARG A 46 -5.21 -13.13 14.05
CA ARG A 46 -6.39 -12.66 13.32
C ARG A 46 -7.55 -12.36 14.26
N ASP A 47 -7.92 -13.31 15.12
CA ASP A 47 -9.04 -13.16 16.05
C ASP A 47 -8.84 -11.99 17.01
N THR A 48 -7.59 -11.78 17.42
CA THR A 48 -7.23 -10.76 18.42
C THR A 48 -7.12 -9.36 17.82
N MET A 49 -6.52 -9.22 16.64
CA MET A 49 -6.14 -7.92 16.06
C MET A 49 -6.95 -7.54 14.82
N GLY A 50 -7.51 -8.51 14.09
CA GLY A 50 -8.10 -8.31 12.77
C GLY A 50 -9.25 -7.30 12.75
N ARG A 51 -10.09 -7.28 13.80
CA ARG A 51 -11.19 -6.29 13.92
C ARG A 51 -10.70 -4.84 13.97
N ALA A 52 -9.55 -4.60 14.60
CA ALA A 52 -8.95 -3.27 14.68
C ALA A 52 -8.12 -2.94 13.44
N TRP A 53 -7.60 -3.97 12.76
CA TRP A 53 -6.68 -3.87 11.63
C TRP A 53 -7.17 -4.75 10.47
N PRO A 54 -8.11 -4.26 9.65
CA PRO A 54 -8.74 -5.07 8.61
C PRO A 54 -7.78 -5.59 7.53
N VAL A 55 -6.71 -4.84 7.23
CA VAL A 55 -5.64 -5.31 6.33
C VAL A 55 -4.90 -6.51 6.94
N LEU A 56 -4.62 -6.49 8.25
CA LEU A 56 -4.04 -7.63 8.94
C LEU A 56 -5.00 -8.83 8.96
N ASP A 57 -6.30 -8.59 9.19
CA ASP A 57 -7.31 -9.66 9.10
C ASP A 57 -7.26 -10.36 7.75
N ALA A 58 -7.27 -9.58 6.68
CA ALA A 58 -7.26 -10.07 5.31
C ALA A 58 -5.97 -10.86 5.01
N VAL A 59 -4.80 -10.35 5.40
CA VAL A 59 -3.52 -11.06 5.21
C VAL A 59 -3.48 -12.36 6.01
N CYS A 60 -3.94 -12.38 7.27
CA CYS A 60 -4.05 -13.61 8.05
C CYS A 60 -4.98 -14.62 7.36
N ALA A 61 -6.14 -14.18 6.87
CA ALA A 61 -7.09 -15.03 6.16
C ALA A 61 -6.47 -15.64 4.89
N GLY A 62 -5.80 -14.82 4.08
CA GLY A 62 -5.10 -15.26 2.88
C GLY A 62 -3.99 -16.26 3.20
N TRP A 63 -3.22 -16.01 4.26
CA TRP A 63 -2.18 -16.94 4.70
C TRP A 63 -2.75 -18.28 5.14
N LEU A 64 -3.82 -18.28 5.95
CA LEU A 64 -4.50 -19.52 6.36
C LEU A 64 -5.10 -20.27 5.16
N ALA A 65 -5.50 -19.57 4.10
CA ALA A 65 -5.98 -20.14 2.85
C ALA A 65 -4.84 -20.62 1.90
N GLY A 66 -3.57 -20.46 2.27
CA GLY A 66 -2.43 -21.01 1.54
C GLY A 66 -1.50 -19.97 0.91
N ALA A 67 -1.79 -18.67 0.99
CA ALA A 67 -0.82 -17.66 0.62
C ALA A 67 0.38 -17.71 1.58
N ARG A 68 1.60 -17.50 1.10
CA ARG A 68 2.82 -17.58 1.92
C ARG A 68 3.65 -16.30 1.89
N GLU A 69 3.58 -15.58 0.79
CA GLU A 69 4.32 -14.34 0.56
C GLU A 69 3.42 -13.29 -0.12
N PRO A 70 3.70 -11.99 0.07
CA PRO A 70 3.07 -10.94 -0.70
C PRO A 70 3.37 -11.11 -2.19
N ARG A 71 2.34 -11.00 -3.03
CA ARG A 71 2.51 -10.97 -4.48
C ARG A 71 2.80 -9.54 -4.92
N MET A 72 4.05 -9.28 -5.29
CA MET A 72 4.52 -7.98 -5.78
C MET A 72 4.74 -8.04 -7.29
N ASP A 73 3.66 -8.26 -8.07
CA ASP A 73 3.78 -8.28 -9.53
C ASP A 73 3.94 -6.86 -10.08
N VAL A 74 5.19 -6.42 -10.19
CA VAL A 74 5.55 -5.11 -10.74
C VAL A 74 5.25 -5.05 -12.24
N ASN A 75 5.24 -6.18 -12.95
CA ASN A 75 4.98 -6.21 -14.39
C ASN A 75 3.55 -5.78 -14.72
N ALA A 76 2.61 -5.97 -13.80
CA ALA A 76 1.25 -5.49 -13.95
C ALA A 76 1.16 -3.94 -14.10
N VAL A 77 2.07 -3.18 -13.47
CA VAL A 77 2.05 -1.71 -13.47
C VAL A 77 3.09 -1.07 -14.39
N LEU A 78 4.19 -1.77 -14.71
CA LEU A 78 5.27 -1.24 -15.55
C LEU A 78 4.83 -0.69 -16.91
N PRO A 79 3.94 -1.35 -17.68
CA PRO A 79 3.50 -0.82 -18.98
C PRO A 79 2.86 0.57 -18.87
N GLN A 80 2.13 0.84 -17.78
CA GLN A 80 1.47 2.11 -17.53
C GLN A 80 2.42 3.19 -17.01
N ILE A 81 3.56 2.81 -16.47
CA ILE A 81 4.64 3.71 -16.06
C ILE A 81 5.62 3.95 -17.22
N SER A 82 5.64 3.07 -18.23
CA SER A 82 6.50 3.21 -19.39
C SER A 82 6.37 4.59 -20.04
N GLY A 83 7.53 5.17 -20.41
CA GLY A 83 7.62 6.52 -20.95
C GLY A 83 7.34 7.65 -19.94
N ALA A 84 7.01 7.37 -18.67
CA ALA A 84 6.93 8.42 -17.66
C ALA A 84 8.32 8.99 -17.35
N SER A 85 8.35 10.28 -17.00
CA SER A 85 9.53 10.96 -16.44
C SER A 85 9.40 11.17 -14.94
N ARG A 86 8.15 11.12 -14.43
CA ARG A 86 7.79 11.37 -13.05
C ARG A 86 6.74 10.35 -12.61
N LEU A 87 6.97 9.74 -11.46
CA LEU A 87 6.00 8.90 -10.76
C LEU A 87 5.75 9.53 -9.39
N VAL A 88 4.49 9.79 -9.06
CA VAL A 88 4.08 10.30 -7.75
C VAL A 88 3.29 9.20 -7.04
N LEU A 89 3.76 8.79 -5.87
CA LEU A 89 3.13 7.79 -5.02
C LEU A 89 2.22 8.50 -4.02
N VAL A 90 0.98 8.04 -3.90
CA VAL A 90 0.01 8.48 -2.91
C VAL A 90 -0.29 7.32 -1.97
N GLY A 91 0.22 7.44 -0.75
CA GLY A 91 0.33 6.30 0.17
C GLY A 91 1.68 5.60 0.04
N TYR A 92 1.95 4.70 0.99
CA TYR A 92 3.25 4.03 1.10
C TYR A 92 3.10 2.58 1.54
N GLU A 93 3.78 1.69 0.83
CA GLU A 93 3.89 0.25 1.12
C GLU A 93 5.31 -0.19 0.74
N SER A 94 6.19 -0.33 1.74
CA SER A 94 7.64 -0.44 1.55
C SER A 94 8.00 -1.59 0.62
N ALA A 95 7.41 -2.77 0.82
CA ALA A 95 7.71 -3.95 0.00
C ALA A 95 7.41 -3.71 -1.50
N TRP A 96 6.27 -3.10 -1.80
CA TRP A 96 5.87 -2.80 -3.18
C TRP A 96 6.66 -1.63 -3.77
N VAL A 97 6.97 -0.61 -2.97
CA VAL A 97 7.81 0.52 -3.40
C VAL A 97 9.21 0.02 -3.73
N ASP A 98 9.82 -0.78 -2.87
CA ASP A 98 11.17 -1.32 -3.09
C ASP A 98 11.22 -2.22 -4.33
N ALA A 99 10.23 -3.11 -4.50
CA ALA A 99 10.10 -3.94 -5.70
C ALA A 99 9.97 -3.09 -6.97
N LEU A 100 9.20 -2.00 -6.92
CA LEU A 100 9.03 -1.08 -8.04
C LEU A 100 10.32 -0.31 -8.35
N LEU A 101 10.97 0.24 -7.33
CA LEU A 101 12.21 1.01 -7.48
C LEU A 101 13.35 0.15 -8.06
N ALA A 102 13.38 -1.15 -7.75
CA ALA A 102 14.39 -2.08 -8.25
C ALA A 102 14.36 -2.25 -9.79
N VAL A 103 13.20 -2.04 -10.42
CA VAL A 103 13.03 -2.21 -11.87
C VAL A 103 12.77 -0.90 -12.61
N LEU A 104 12.48 0.18 -11.88
CA LEU A 104 12.25 1.49 -12.50
C LEU A 104 13.55 2.09 -13.07
N PRO A 105 13.52 2.64 -14.28
CA PRO A 105 14.68 3.34 -14.83
C PRO A 105 15.13 4.48 -13.91
N ALA A 106 16.44 4.62 -13.71
CA ALA A 106 17.03 5.60 -12.78
C ALA A 106 16.64 7.05 -13.10
N GLN A 107 16.37 7.36 -14.37
CA GLN A 107 15.94 8.67 -14.83
C GLN A 107 14.51 9.06 -14.45
N VAL A 108 13.66 8.09 -14.04
CA VAL A 108 12.30 8.38 -13.60
C VAL A 108 12.38 8.98 -12.20
N ARG A 109 12.01 10.24 -12.05
CA ARG A 109 11.89 10.87 -10.72
C ARG A 109 10.72 10.25 -9.98
N VAL A 110 10.92 9.89 -8.72
CA VAL A 110 9.88 9.30 -7.88
C VAL A 110 9.62 10.23 -6.70
N GLY A 111 8.38 10.68 -6.56
CA GLY A 111 7.91 11.48 -5.44
C GLY A 111 6.96 10.68 -4.56
N LEU A 112 6.98 10.89 -3.25
CA LEU A 112 6.06 10.29 -2.29
C LEU A 112 5.29 11.40 -1.57
N VAL A 113 3.97 11.38 -1.66
CA VAL A 113 3.12 12.31 -0.91
C VAL A 113 3.13 11.95 0.57
N LEU A 114 3.78 12.80 1.38
CA LEU A 114 3.94 12.67 2.82
C LEU A 114 2.65 13.09 3.54
N ALA A 115 1.62 12.24 3.45
CA ALA A 115 0.36 12.49 4.12
C ALA A 115 -0.31 11.18 4.55
N GLY A 116 -0.99 11.22 5.69
CA GLY A 116 -1.67 10.06 6.27
C GLY A 116 -1.41 9.95 7.76
N ASP A 117 -0.47 9.09 8.16
CA ASP A 117 -0.22 8.74 9.56
C ASP A 117 0.66 9.79 10.28
N PRO A 118 0.17 10.46 11.34
CA PRO A 118 0.98 11.39 12.14
C PRO A 118 2.10 10.72 12.94
N LEU A 119 2.09 9.39 13.08
CA LEU A 119 3.16 8.64 13.74
C LEU A 119 4.30 8.26 12.78
N ALA A 120 4.09 8.39 11.47
CA ALA A 120 5.11 8.07 10.49
C ALA A 120 6.30 9.03 10.61
N ASN A 121 7.49 8.47 10.83
CA ASN A 121 8.73 9.22 10.71
C ASN A 121 9.14 9.25 9.23
N TRP A 122 8.61 10.22 8.48
CA TRP A 122 8.86 10.35 7.05
C TRP A 122 10.32 10.60 6.69
N GLU A 123 11.09 11.25 7.57
CA GLU A 123 12.53 11.42 7.38
C GLU A 123 13.22 10.06 7.30
N ARG A 124 12.91 9.15 8.24
CA ARG A 124 13.44 7.79 8.25
C ARG A 124 12.97 6.97 7.06
N VAL A 125 11.68 7.04 6.72
CA VAL A 125 11.11 6.34 5.56
C VAL A 125 11.85 6.75 4.27
N LEU A 126 12.06 8.05 4.05
CA LEU A 126 12.77 8.54 2.88
C LEU A 126 14.26 8.16 2.88
N ALA A 127 14.91 8.17 4.04
CA ALA A 127 16.32 7.78 4.18
C ALA A 127 16.57 6.33 3.74
N ASN A 128 15.61 5.42 3.98
CA ASN A 128 15.71 4.02 3.55
C ASN A 128 15.79 3.85 2.04
N HIS A 129 15.36 4.83 1.24
CA HIS A 129 15.42 4.78 -0.22
C HIS A 129 16.68 5.44 -0.81
N GLY A 130 17.66 5.86 0.00
CA GLY A 130 18.95 6.35 -0.50
C GLY A 130 18.86 7.54 -1.45
N GLY A 131 17.87 8.42 -1.27
CA GLY A 131 17.61 9.57 -2.15
C GLY A 131 16.89 9.24 -3.47
N ARG A 132 16.49 7.98 -3.69
CA ARG A 132 15.73 7.56 -4.88
C ARG A 132 14.30 8.12 -4.92
N VAL A 133 13.76 8.46 -3.75
CA VAL A 133 12.40 8.96 -3.54
C VAL A 133 12.47 10.35 -2.91
N GLU A 134 11.71 11.29 -3.47
CA GLU A 134 11.60 12.67 -2.98
C GLU A 134 10.30 12.85 -2.19
N GLY A 135 10.35 13.46 -1.01
CA GLY A 135 9.16 13.76 -0.22
C GLY A 135 8.38 14.95 -0.79
N LEU A 136 7.08 14.79 -0.99
CA LEU A 136 6.16 15.81 -1.49
C LEU A 136 5.07 16.10 -0.46
N SER A 137 4.64 17.35 -0.35
CA SER A 137 3.46 17.71 0.43
C SER A 137 2.20 17.62 -0.43
N LEU A 138 1.04 17.55 0.22
CA LEU A 138 -0.26 17.66 -0.49
C LEU A 138 -0.41 19.01 -1.22
N GLU A 139 0.31 20.04 -0.79
CA GLU A 139 0.24 21.38 -1.39
C GLU A 139 1.09 21.49 -2.65
N ASN A 140 2.19 20.73 -2.76
CA ASN A 140 3.18 20.92 -3.82
C ASN A 140 3.30 19.76 -4.82
N PHE A 141 2.70 18.59 -4.55
CA PHE A 141 2.84 17.45 -5.45
C PHE A 141 2.31 17.72 -6.87
N GLN A 142 1.34 18.64 -7.02
CA GLN A 142 0.79 19.01 -8.33
C GLN A 142 1.83 19.66 -9.25
N ALA A 143 2.91 20.24 -8.70
CA ALA A 143 4.04 20.74 -9.51
C ALA A 143 4.74 19.62 -10.31
N TRP A 144 4.51 18.35 -9.95
CA TRP A 144 5.01 17.19 -10.68
C TRP A 144 4.10 16.75 -11.82
N ALA A 145 2.89 17.28 -11.92
CA ALA A 145 1.94 16.91 -12.96
C ALA A 145 2.45 17.24 -14.37
N GLY A 146 1.83 16.62 -15.38
CA GLY A 146 2.20 16.79 -16.78
C GLY A 146 1.98 15.54 -17.63
N PRO A 147 2.22 15.65 -18.96
CA PRO A 147 1.91 14.60 -19.94
C PRO A 147 2.78 13.34 -19.81
N ARG A 148 3.86 13.39 -19.01
CA ARG A 148 4.75 12.25 -18.72
C ARG A 148 4.81 11.96 -17.22
N SER A 149 3.74 12.28 -16.50
CA SER A 149 3.63 12.11 -15.05
C SER A 149 2.53 11.13 -14.71
N VAL A 150 2.83 10.18 -13.84
CA VAL A 150 1.90 9.15 -13.35
C VAL A 150 1.66 9.37 -11.87
N LEU A 151 0.40 9.30 -11.44
CA LEU A 151 0.01 9.26 -10.04
C LEU A 151 -0.39 7.83 -9.70
N LEU A 152 0.19 7.22 -8.67
CA LEU A 152 -0.07 5.84 -8.27
C LEU A 152 -0.53 5.76 -6.82
N THR A 153 -1.54 4.94 -6.57
CA THR A 153 -2.03 4.59 -5.22
C THR A 153 -2.10 3.08 -5.05
N PHE A 154 -2.10 2.63 -3.79
CA PHE A 154 -2.24 1.22 -3.43
C PHE A 154 -3.69 0.88 -3.11
N VAL A 155 -4.19 -0.19 -3.74
CA VAL A 155 -5.57 -0.68 -3.62
C VAL A 155 -5.57 -1.95 -2.78
N TYR A 156 -6.22 -1.88 -1.61
CA TYR A 156 -6.27 -2.94 -0.60
C TYR A 156 -7.48 -3.87 -0.79
N GLY A 157 -8.37 -3.55 -1.72
CA GLY A 157 -9.52 -4.36 -2.06
C GLY A 157 -10.39 -3.67 -3.08
N ALA A 158 -11.24 -4.44 -3.73
CA ALA A 158 -12.25 -3.94 -4.67
C ALA A 158 -13.56 -4.70 -4.48
N ALA A 159 -14.68 -3.99 -4.53
CA ALA A 159 -16.02 -4.54 -4.44
C ALA A 159 -16.96 -3.76 -5.39
N ALA A 160 -17.47 -4.42 -6.42
CA ALA A 160 -18.26 -3.78 -7.48
C ALA A 160 -17.53 -2.57 -8.09
N SER A 161 -18.08 -1.35 -7.92
CA SER A 161 -17.47 -0.09 -8.39
C SER A 161 -16.60 0.60 -7.33
N GLN A 162 -16.42 0.00 -6.16
CA GLN A 162 -15.63 0.57 -5.07
C GLN A 162 -14.25 -0.07 -4.99
N ILE A 163 -13.27 0.78 -4.71
CA ILE A 163 -11.92 0.39 -4.31
C ILE A 163 -11.65 0.88 -2.90
N PHE A 164 -10.76 0.19 -2.20
CA PHE A 164 -10.34 0.61 -0.88
C PHE A 164 -8.88 1.06 -0.90
N VAL A 165 -8.67 2.29 -0.47
CA VAL A 165 -7.39 3.00 -0.56
C VAL A 165 -7.14 3.79 0.74
N LEU A 166 -5.94 4.31 0.92
CA LEU A 166 -5.65 5.20 2.04
C LEU A 166 -6.42 6.53 1.90
N PRO A 167 -6.84 7.18 3.02
CA PRO A 167 -7.55 8.46 3.00
C PRO A 167 -6.85 9.56 2.20
N THR A 168 -5.52 9.52 2.13
CA THR A 168 -4.69 10.44 1.34
C THR A 168 -5.10 10.49 -0.13
N TRP A 169 -5.60 9.39 -0.69
CA TRP A 169 -6.09 9.35 -2.07
C TRP A 169 -7.24 10.32 -2.31
N LEU A 170 -8.20 10.43 -1.40
CA LEU A 170 -9.34 11.35 -1.54
C LEU A 170 -8.93 12.83 -1.52
N ARG A 171 -7.76 13.13 -0.96
CA ARG A 171 -7.18 14.47 -0.94
C ARG A 171 -6.34 14.75 -2.20
N ALA A 172 -5.72 13.71 -2.76
CA ALA A 172 -4.87 13.83 -3.93
C ALA A 172 -5.64 13.72 -5.26
N ALA A 173 -6.65 12.86 -5.36
CA ALA A 173 -7.33 12.51 -6.60
C ALA A 173 -8.66 13.25 -6.80
N GLY A 174 -8.59 14.59 -6.85
CA GLY A 174 -9.72 15.45 -7.22
C GLY A 174 -9.96 15.51 -8.73
N PRO A 175 -11.11 16.06 -9.19
CA PRO A 175 -11.42 16.23 -10.61
C PRO A 175 -10.32 16.93 -11.41
N ASP A 176 -9.71 17.97 -10.82
CA ASP A 176 -8.66 18.76 -11.48
C ASP A 176 -7.38 17.94 -11.72
N VAL A 177 -7.01 17.07 -10.78
CA VAL A 177 -5.79 16.27 -10.85
C VAL A 177 -5.86 15.22 -11.96
N ARG A 178 -7.07 14.70 -12.25
CA ARG A 178 -7.28 13.74 -13.35
C ARG A 178 -6.91 14.31 -14.72
N LEU A 179 -6.99 15.61 -14.89
CA LEU A 179 -6.67 16.29 -16.16
C LEU A 179 -5.18 16.67 -16.25
N GLN A 180 -4.48 16.72 -15.12
CA GLN A 180 -3.09 17.19 -15.06
C GLN A 180 -2.07 16.06 -15.16
N PHE A 181 -2.40 14.86 -14.65
CA PHE A 181 -1.53 13.69 -14.77
C PHE A 181 -1.92 12.87 -16.01
N ARG A 182 -0.92 12.22 -16.63
CA ARG A 182 -1.15 11.32 -17.77
C ARG A 182 -2.06 10.16 -17.39
N SER A 183 -1.84 9.59 -16.20
CA SER A 183 -2.63 8.48 -15.68
C SER A 183 -2.64 8.47 -14.16
N LEU A 184 -3.79 8.07 -13.61
CA LEU A 184 -4.01 7.76 -12.19
C LEU A 184 -4.14 6.24 -12.07
N LEU A 185 -3.16 5.60 -11.46
CA LEU A 185 -3.04 4.15 -11.40
C LEU A 185 -3.35 3.63 -10.01
N GLY A 186 -4.17 2.58 -9.93
CA GLY A 186 -4.34 1.77 -8.73
C GLY A 186 -3.56 0.48 -8.86
N TRP A 187 -2.61 0.25 -7.96
CA TRP A 187 -1.93 -1.03 -7.84
C TRP A 187 -2.63 -1.86 -6.77
N ARG A 188 -3.32 -2.94 -7.17
CA ARG A 188 -3.95 -3.86 -6.23
C ARG A 188 -2.87 -4.69 -5.53
N ILE A 189 -2.84 -4.62 -4.20
CA ILE A 189 -1.79 -5.23 -3.37
C ILE A 189 -2.31 -6.31 -2.42
N LEU A 190 -3.64 -6.43 -2.28
CA LEU A 190 -4.29 -7.51 -1.54
C LEU A 190 -5.28 -8.25 -2.44
N ASP A 191 -5.21 -9.59 -2.40
CA ASP A 191 -6.09 -10.47 -3.17
C ASP A 191 -7.27 -11.05 -2.37
N VAL A 192 -7.46 -10.52 -1.17
CA VAL A 192 -8.39 -11.06 -0.19
C VAL A 192 -9.56 -10.09 -0.04
N PRO A 193 -10.82 -10.59 -0.03
CA PRO A 193 -11.98 -9.74 0.16
C PRO A 193 -11.89 -9.09 1.54
N MET A 194 -12.09 -7.78 1.59
CA MET A 194 -12.19 -7.06 2.86
C MET A 194 -13.62 -7.17 3.38
N GLU A 195 -13.86 -8.20 4.19
CA GLU A 195 -15.17 -8.46 4.80
C GLU A 195 -15.48 -7.51 5.97
N ILE A 196 -14.43 -6.98 6.61
CA ILE A 196 -14.53 -6.04 7.71
C ILE A 196 -14.42 -4.62 7.17
N TYR A 197 -15.34 -3.73 7.59
CA TYR A 197 -15.31 -2.32 7.20
C TYR A 197 -13.96 -1.69 7.57
N PRO A 198 -13.25 -1.08 6.62
CA PRO A 198 -11.86 -0.72 6.84
C PRO A 198 -11.75 0.60 7.61
N ARG A 199 -11.56 0.53 8.94
CA ARG A 199 -11.40 1.73 9.80
C ARG A 199 -10.29 2.69 9.37
N TRP A 200 -9.27 2.18 8.67
CA TRP A 200 -8.07 2.91 8.27
C TRP A 200 -7.98 3.18 6.78
N LEU A 201 -8.93 2.65 6.00
CA LEU A 201 -9.05 2.88 4.57
C LEU A 201 -10.36 3.61 4.30
N VAL A 202 -10.52 4.05 3.06
CA VAL A 202 -11.74 4.67 2.59
C VAL A 202 -12.20 3.97 1.33
N ALA A 203 -13.51 3.79 1.20
CA ALA A 203 -14.10 3.42 -0.07
C ALA A 203 -14.03 4.63 -1.01
N ALA A 204 -13.44 4.44 -2.19
CA ALA A 204 -13.42 5.40 -3.28
C ALA A 204 -14.07 4.77 -4.51
N ASP A 205 -14.60 5.59 -5.40
CA ASP A 205 -15.08 5.12 -6.69
C ASP A 205 -13.89 4.67 -7.55
N ALA A 206 -13.96 3.48 -8.15
CA ALA A 206 -12.95 2.97 -9.08
C ALA A 206 -12.72 3.93 -10.27
N GLN A 207 -13.74 4.70 -10.67
CA GLN A 207 -13.64 5.74 -11.69
C GLN A 207 -12.70 6.90 -11.30
N THR A 208 -12.23 6.96 -10.04
CA THR A 208 -11.15 7.87 -9.64
C THR A 208 -9.80 7.50 -10.24
N LEU A 209 -9.65 6.26 -10.71
CA LEU A 209 -8.48 5.77 -11.42
C LEU A 209 -8.71 5.83 -12.93
N THR A 210 -7.64 6.12 -13.67
CA THR A 210 -7.59 5.92 -15.12
C THR A 210 -7.43 4.44 -15.45
N ASP A 211 -6.73 3.70 -14.60
CA ASP A 211 -6.49 2.27 -14.74
C ASP A 211 -6.28 1.63 -13.37
N MET A 212 -6.76 0.41 -13.20
CA MET A 212 -6.57 -0.40 -11.99
C MET A 212 -6.09 -1.77 -12.42
N ARG A 213 -4.92 -2.18 -11.94
CA ARG A 213 -4.33 -3.46 -12.34
C ARG A 213 -4.58 -4.53 -11.29
N PRO A 214 -5.10 -5.70 -11.69
CA PRO A 214 -5.16 -6.85 -10.80
C PRO A 214 -3.73 -7.33 -10.50
N MET A 215 -3.59 -8.07 -9.41
CA MET A 215 -2.57 -9.12 -9.37
C MET A 215 -3.14 -10.28 -10.16
N GLU A 216 -2.55 -10.64 -11.30
CA GLU A 216 -2.87 -11.91 -11.99
C GLU A 216 -2.20 -13.11 -11.28
#